data_AF-A0A451CGC3-F1
#
_entry.id   AF-A0A451CGC3-F1
#
_cell.length_a   1.000
_cell.length_b   1.000
_cell.length_c   1.000
_cell.angle_alpha   90.00
_cell.angle_beta   90.00
_cell.angle_gamma   90.00
#
_symmetry.space_group_name_H-M   'P 1'
#
loop_
_entity.id
_entity.type
_entity.pdbx_description
1 polymer ?
#
loop_
_entity_poly.entity_id
_entity_poly.type
_entity_poly.pdbx_seq_one_letter_code
_entity_poly.pdbx_strand_id
1 'polypeptide(L)'
;MAIYAIIVSENADVVRNKLSDNYTAREYHEPDPKDGYFFVSDPALIDVVAEKAGFGEYEGPEDKRPKGFVLKYEHIRGYYRMSLWEWFDDIKRSV
;
A
#
# COMPACT_ATOMS: atom_id res chain seq x y z
N MET A 1 3.82 5.24 -14.04
CA MET A 1 4.05 4.63 -12.72
C MET A 1 3.44 5.54 -11.69
N ALA A 2 2.46 5.06 -10.94
CA ALA A 2 1.75 5.84 -9.93
C ALA A 2 2.07 5.29 -8.54
N ILE A 3 1.82 6.13 -7.54
CA ILE A 3 2.06 5.77 -6.15
C ILE A 3 0.73 5.75 -5.45
N TYR A 4 0.51 4.69 -4.69
CA TYR A 4 -0.71 4.51 -3.93
C TYR A 4 -0.38 4.45 -2.45
N ALA A 5 -1.17 5.18 -1.66
CA ALA A 5 -1.20 5.06 -0.23
C ALA A 5 -2.34 4.11 0.15
N ILE A 6 -2.02 3.10 0.95
CA ILE A 6 -2.97 2.10 1.43
C ILE A 6 -3.09 2.28 2.94
N ILE A 7 -4.29 2.62 3.41
CA ILE A 7 -4.57 2.86 4.82
C ILE A 7 -5.50 1.76 5.31
N VAL A 8 -5.07 1.01 6.31
CA VAL A 8 -5.77 -0.15 6.85
C VAL A 8 -6.13 0.11 8.31
N SER A 9 -7.41 0.04 8.63
CA SER A 9 -7.91 0.21 10.00
C SER A 9 -8.01 -1.11 10.76
N GLU A 10 -8.19 -2.24 10.06
CA GLU A 10 -8.34 -3.57 10.65
C GLU A 10 -7.66 -4.63 9.78
N ASN A 11 -7.03 -5.63 10.44
CA ASN A 11 -6.38 -6.77 9.80
C ASN A 11 -5.25 -6.38 8.80
N ALA A 12 -4.39 -5.45 9.20
CA ALA A 12 -3.25 -4.97 8.42
C ALA A 12 -2.22 -6.08 8.07
N ASP A 13 -2.17 -7.15 8.87
CA ASP A 13 -1.37 -8.34 8.59
C ASP A 13 -1.78 -9.05 7.30
N VAL A 14 -3.09 -9.12 7.01
CA VAL A 14 -3.60 -9.70 5.76
C VAL A 14 -3.14 -8.88 4.57
N VAL A 15 -3.27 -7.55 4.65
CA VAL A 15 -2.83 -6.62 3.60
C VAL A 15 -1.32 -6.72 3.41
N ARG A 16 -0.54 -6.73 4.49
CA ARG A 16 0.92 -6.86 4.43
C ARG A 16 1.36 -8.11 3.69
N ASN A 17 0.78 -9.26 4.02
CA ASN A 17 1.11 -10.52 3.35
C ASN A 17 0.76 -10.46 1.86
N LYS A 18 -0.42 -9.92 1.52
CA LYS A 18 -0.83 -9.74 0.13
C LYS A 18 0.10 -8.80 -0.64
N LEU A 19 0.56 -7.72 -0.01
CA LEU A 19 1.52 -6.80 -0.62
C LEU A 19 2.89 -7.46 -0.82
N SER A 20 3.40 -8.21 0.16
CA SER A 20 4.66 -8.94 -0.01
C SER A 20 4.62 -10.02 -1.10
N ASP A 21 3.45 -10.60 -1.36
CA ASP A 21 3.26 -11.61 -2.42
C ASP A 21 3.21 -10.97 -3.82
N ASN A 22 2.71 -9.73 -3.92
CA ASN A 22 2.45 -9.06 -5.19
C ASN A 22 3.52 -8.03 -5.60
N TYR A 23 4.34 -7.57 -4.67
CA TYR A 23 5.30 -6.49 -4.89
C TYR A 23 6.70 -6.86 -4.37
N THR A 24 7.71 -6.38 -5.07
CA THR A 24 9.09 -6.47 -4.59
C THR A 24 9.33 -5.46 -3.46
N ALA A 25 10.41 -5.68 -2.69
CA ALA A 25 10.83 -4.76 -1.63
C ALA A 25 11.15 -3.32 -2.11
N ARG A 26 11.32 -3.11 -3.43
CA ARG A 26 11.50 -1.78 -4.03
C ARG A 26 10.18 -1.11 -4.40
N GLU A 27 9.14 -1.90 -4.63
CA GLU A 27 7.84 -1.42 -5.10
C GLU A 27 6.88 -1.16 -3.93
N TYR A 28 7.18 -1.70 -2.75
CA TYR A 28 6.35 -1.59 -1.57
C TYR A 28 7.17 -1.12 -0.37
N HIS A 29 6.57 -0.27 0.48
CA HIS A 29 7.15 0.16 1.73
C HIS A 29 6.10 0.30 2.82
N GLU A 30 6.45 -0.16 4.02
CA GLU A 30 5.68 0.03 5.26
C GLU A 30 6.54 0.84 6.24
N PRO A 31 6.20 2.11 6.53
CA PRO A 31 7.01 2.96 7.40
C PRO A 31 7.09 2.47 8.85
N ASP A 32 5.96 2.01 9.39
CA ASP A 32 5.87 1.38 10.72
C ASP A 32 4.86 0.22 10.67
N PRO A 33 5.27 -1.02 10.99
CA PRO A 33 4.39 -2.19 11.04
C PRO A 33 3.17 -2.08 11.95
N LYS A 34 3.13 -1.10 12.86
CA LYS A 34 2.02 -0.89 13.79
C LYS A 34 0.94 0.06 13.25
N ASP A 35 1.25 0.86 12.23
CA ASP A 35 0.38 1.97 11.79
C ASP A 35 -0.65 1.54 10.73
N GLY A 36 -0.50 0.35 10.13
CA GLY A 36 -1.40 -0.12 9.07
C GLY A 36 -1.34 0.75 7.82
N TYR A 37 -0.19 1.36 7.56
CA TYR A 37 0.02 2.31 6.47
C TYR A 37 1.08 1.80 5.49
N PHE A 38 0.73 1.71 4.22
CA PHE A 38 1.60 1.16 3.18
C PHE A 38 1.66 2.07 1.97
N PHE A 39 2.80 2.06 1.31
CA PHE A 39 3.02 2.72 0.03
C PHE A 39 3.38 1.69 -1.02
N VAL A 40 2.77 1.81 -2.20
CA VAL A 40 3.09 0.97 -3.35
C VAL A 40 3.30 1.78 -4.61
N SER A 41 4.30 1.41 -5.40
CA SER A 41 4.54 1.88 -6.77
C SER A 41 3.94 0.87 -7.74
N ASP A 42 2.90 1.25 -8.48
CA ASP A 42 2.26 0.37 -9.46
C ASP A 42 1.81 1.17 -10.69
N PRO A 43 2.04 0.67 -11.93
CA PRO A 43 1.46 1.27 -13.14
C PRO A 43 -0.05 1.01 -13.31
N ALA A 44 -0.65 0.07 -12.59
CA ALA A 44 -2.05 -0.32 -12.70
C ALA A 44 -3.02 0.74 -12.16
N LEU A 45 -4.31 0.52 -12.41
CA LEU A 45 -5.41 1.34 -11.88
C LEU A 45 -5.67 1.02 -10.39
N ILE A 46 -6.33 1.95 -9.70
CA ILE A 46 -6.58 1.86 -8.26
C ILE A 46 -7.34 0.59 -7.85
N ASP A 47 -8.29 0.13 -8.67
CA ASP A 47 -9.08 -1.07 -8.40
C ASP A 47 -8.20 -2.33 -8.40
N VAL A 48 -7.29 -2.43 -9.37
CA VAL A 48 -6.31 -3.53 -9.46
C VAL A 48 -5.36 -3.50 -8.26
N VAL A 49 -4.92 -2.31 -7.84
CA VAL A 49 -4.08 -2.15 -6.65
C VAL A 49 -4.83 -2.56 -5.39
N ALA A 50 -6.13 -2.24 -5.29
CA ALA A 50 -6.97 -2.64 -4.17
C ALA A 50 -7.15 -4.17 -4.11
N GLU A 51 -7.33 -4.83 -5.27
CA GLU A 51 -7.36 -6.29 -5.37
C GLU A 51 -6.05 -6.93 -4.93
N LYS A 52 -4.91 -6.44 -5.45
CA LYS A 52 -3.56 -6.89 -5.03
C LYS A 52 -3.31 -6.70 -3.54
N ALA A 53 -3.88 -5.66 -2.94
CA ALA A 53 -3.82 -5.38 -1.51
C ALA A 53 -4.79 -6.24 -0.67
N GLY A 54 -5.68 -7.00 -1.30
CA GLY A 54 -6.62 -7.91 -0.62
C GLY A 54 -7.97 -7.28 -0.26
N PHE A 55 -8.33 -6.13 -0.82
CA PHE A 55 -9.66 -5.51 -0.62
C PHE A 55 -10.74 -6.05 -1.57
N GLY A 56 -10.38 -6.91 -2.51
CA GLY A 56 -11.31 -7.57 -3.44
C GLY A 56 -12.12 -8.70 -2.79
N GLU A 57 -12.35 -9.77 -3.54
CA GLU A 57 -12.96 -10.99 -3.00
C GLU A 57 -12.07 -11.61 -1.92
N TYR A 58 -12.66 -11.91 -0.76
CA TYR A 58 -11.95 -12.42 0.41
C TYR A 58 -12.50 -13.79 0.80
N GLU A 59 -11.67 -14.82 0.64
CA GLU A 59 -12.02 -16.23 0.89
C GLU A 59 -11.64 -16.71 2.31
N GLY A 60 -11.66 -15.82 3.30
CA GLY A 60 -11.30 -16.13 4.68
C GLY A 60 -12.40 -15.83 5.70
N PRO A 61 -12.14 -16.02 7.01
CA PRO A 61 -13.07 -15.67 8.09
C PRO A 61 -13.46 -14.19 8.06
N GLU A 62 -14.75 -13.87 8.20
CA GLU A 62 -15.25 -12.50 8.05
C GLU A 62 -14.59 -11.50 9.03
N ASP A 63 -14.21 -11.95 10.23
CA ASP A 63 -13.49 -11.18 11.25
C ASP A 63 -12.05 -10.81 10.85
N LYS A 64 -11.49 -11.53 9.88
CA LYS A 64 -10.15 -11.31 9.32
C LYS A 64 -10.13 -10.51 8.03
N ARG A 65 -11.31 -10.11 7.52
CA ARG A 65 -11.38 -9.30 6.31
C ARG A 65 -10.70 -7.94 6.54
N PRO A 66 -9.77 -7.52 5.68
CA PRO A 66 -9.12 -6.23 5.83
C PRO A 66 -10.13 -5.10 5.58
N LYS A 67 -10.05 -4.05 6.41
CA LYS A 67 -10.83 -2.83 6.24
C LYS A 67 -9.90 -1.65 6.06
N GLY A 68 -10.16 -0.83 5.06
CA GLY A 68 -9.27 0.25 4.68
C GLY A 68 -9.66 0.86 3.36
N PHE A 69 -8.77 1.68 2.82
CA PHE A 69 -8.94 2.29 1.51
C PHE A 69 -7.59 2.51 0.84
N VAL A 70 -7.63 2.57 -0.50
CA VAL A 70 -6.49 2.88 -1.34
C VAL A 70 -6.70 4.29 -1.90
N LEU A 71 -5.66 5.11 -1.88
CA LEU A 71 -5.64 6.42 -2.52
C LEU A 71 -4.52 6.48 -3.54
N LYS A 72 -4.83 6.97 -4.73
CA LYS A 72 -3.78 7.41 -5.66
C LYS A 72 -3.17 8.71 -5.14
N TYR A 73 -1.88 8.71 -4.90
CA TYR A 73 -1.16 9.80 -4.26
C TYR A 73 -1.26 11.14 -5.02
N GLU A 74 -1.42 11.12 -6.35
CA GLU A 74 -1.65 12.32 -7.16
C GLU A 74 -2.87 13.16 -6.72
N HIS A 75 -3.79 12.57 -5.95
CA HIS A 75 -4.99 13.24 -5.43
C HIS A 75 -4.81 13.79 -4.00
N ILE A 76 -3.68 13.53 -3.34
CA ILE A 76 -3.41 14.00 -1.98
C ILE A 76 -2.69 15.34 -2.04
N ARG A 77 -3.42 16.44 -1.81
CA ARG A 77 -2.83 17.77 -1.57
C ARG A 77 -2.83 18.04 -0.06
N GLY A 78 -1.70 17.78 0.62
CA GLY A 78 -1.57 18.00 2.07
C GLY A 78 -0.17 17.67 2.61
N TYR A 79 0.16 18.21 3.80
CA TYR A 79 1.48 18.21 4.43
C TYR A 79 2.19 16.85 4.46
N TYR A 80 3.42 16.81 3.96
CA TYR A 80 4.23 15.60 3.81
C TYR A 80 5.02 15.27 5.09
N ARG A 81 4.88 14.03 5.57
CA ARG A 81 5.85 13.38 6.47
C ARG A 81 7.06 12.88 5.64
N MET A 82 8.23 12.82 6.26
CA MET A 82 9.51 12.42 5.64
C MET A 82 9.50 11.04 4.94
N SER A 83 8.70 10.09 5.41
CA SER A 83 8.76 8.67 4.98
C SER A 83 8.49 8.44 3.49
N LEU A 84 7.60 9.22 2.88
CA LEU A 84 7.30 9.06 1.45
C LEU A 84 8.38 9.67 0.57
N TRP A 85 8.98 10.78 1.02
CA TRP A 85 10.10 11.40 0.32
C TRP A 85 11.32 10.48 0.34
N GLU A 86 11.58 9.85 1.49
CA GLU A 86 12.63 8.84 1.66
C GLU A 86 12.43 7.64 0.71
N TRP A 87 11.19 7.13 0.58
CA TRP A 87 10.90 6.05 -0.36
C TRP A 87 11.06 6.47 -1.84
N PHE A 88 10.59 7.66 -2.22
CA PHE A 88 10.80 8.18 -3.58
C PHE A 88 12.29 8.30 -3.94
N ASP A 89 13.10 8.77 -3.00
CA ASP A 89 14.55 8.91 -3.19
C ASP A 89 15.23 7.54 -3.30
N ASP A 90 14.77 6.53 -2.55
CA ASP A 90 15.30 5.16 -2.63
C ASP A 90 14.98 4.48 -3.98
N ILE A 91 13.75 4.66 -4.50
CA ILE A 91 13.38 4.18 -5.83
C ILE A 91 14.23 4.86 -6.92
N LYS A 92 14.40 6.19 -6.85
CA LYS A 92 15.18 6.93 -7.86
C LYS A 92 16.64 6.52 -7.90
N ARG A 93 17.23 6.11 -6.78
CA ARG A 93 18.63 5.65 -6.71
C ARG A 93 18.84 4.23 -7.24
N SER A 94 17.77 3.47 -7.42
CA SER A 94 17.79 2.07 -7.84
C SER A 94 17.68 1.86 -9.37
N VAL A 95 17.73 2.94 -10.16
CA VAL A 95 17.64 2.99 -11.64
C VAL A 95 18.95 3.46 -12.24
#